data_AF-A0A5B8YJR1-F1
#
_entry.id   AF-A0A5B8YJR1-F1
#
_cell.length_a   1.000
_cell.length_b   1.000
_cell.length_c   1.000
_cell.angle_alpha   90.00
_cell.angle_beta   90.00
_cell.angle_gamma   90.00
#
_symmetry.space_group_name_H-M   'P 1'
#
loop_
_entity.id
_entity.type
_entity.pdbx_description
1 polymer ?
#
loop_
_entity_poly.entity_id
_entity_poly.type
_entity_poly.pdbx_seq_one_letter_code
_entity_poly.pdbx_strand_id
1 'polypeptide(L)'
;MLQRIQTIYLFIAALLSGVLIFFVSLWSNETGEPVYVDEVLIALGMFLGSALISLITIFLFKNRKLQFVLGRINILLNFFLLGVFVYWSLIVPGEMQISEKGIGMFVPVLSIVFLVLANKAIKKDEDLVKSVDRLR
;
A
#
# COMPACT_ATOMS: atom_id res chain seq x y z
N MET A 1 8.53 10.02 19.80
CA MET A 1 8.49 8.60 20.23
C MET A 1 8.15 7.75 19.01
N LEU A 2 9.17 7.21 18.33
CA LEU A 2 9.07 6.37 17.12
C LEU A 2 8.70 4.91 17.42
N GLN A 3 8.60 4.55 18.71
CA GLN A 3 8.36 3.19 19.19
C GLN A 3 6.86 2.95 19.47
N ARG A 4 6.02 3.11 18.44
CA ARG A 4 4.59 2.79 18.50
C ARG A 4 4.29 1.75 17.44
N ILE A 5 3.42 0.80 17.73
CA ILE A 5 3.13 -0.31 16.80
C ILE A 5 2.64 0.17 15.42
N GLN A 6 2.03 1.36 15.34
CA GLN A 6 1.64 1.99 14.08
C GLN A 6 2.82 2.24 13.11
N THR A 7 4.01 2.59 13.60
CA THR A 7 5.17 2.88 12.74
C THR A 7 5.72 1.60 12.11
N ILE A 8 5.64 0.48 12.83
CA ILE A 8 6.02 -0.84 12.31
C ILE A 8 5.10 -1.23 11.14
N TYR A 9 3.79 -1.09 11.30
CA TYR A 9 2.84 -1.41 10.22
C TYR A 9 3.01 -0.50 9.00
N LEU A 10 3.22 0.80 9.20
CA LEU A 10 3.50 1.73 8.10
C LEU A 10 4.83 1.42 7.41
N PHE A 11 5.85 1.02 8.18
CA PHE A 11 7.15 0.65 7.63
C PHE A 11 7.07 -0.63 6.80
N ILE A 12 6.35 -1.65 7.27
CA ILE A 12 6.08 -2.85 6.49
C ILE A 12 5.33 -2.49 5.20
N ALA A 13 4.27 -1.67 5.27
CA ALA A 13 3.57 -1.22 4.08
C ALA A 13 4.48 -0.47 3.09
N ALA A 14 5.43 0.34 3.58
CA ALA A 14 6.43 0.99 2.75
C ALA A 14 7.39 0.00 2.09
N LEU A 15 7.83 -1.04 2.81
CA LEU A 15 8.68 -2.09 2.25
C LEU A 15 7.95 -2.94 1.21
N LEU A 16 6.68 -3.27 1.45
CA LEU A 16 5.86 -4.01 0.49
C LEU A 16 5.72 -3.22 -0.81
N SER A 17 5.26 -1.96 -0.72
CA SER A 17 5.00 -1.14 -1.91
C SER A 17 6.25 -0.51 -2.53
N GLY A 18 7.39 -0.45 -1.82
CA GLY A 18 8.60 0.24 -2.28
C GLY A 18 9.81 -0.65 -2.53
N VAL A 19 9.81 -1.89 -2.03
CA VAL A 19 10.94 -2.83 -2.17
C VAL A 19 10.45 -4.15 -2.75
N LEU A 20 9.49 -4.82 -2.11
CA LEU A 20 9.02 -6.14 -2.53
C LEU A 20 8.53 -6.17 -3.98
N ILE A 21 7.87 -5.10 -4.43
CA ILE A 21 7.36 -4.96 -5.81
C ILE A 21 8.41 -5.17 -6.91
N PHE A 22 9.71 -4.95 -6.63
CA PHE A 22 10.77 -5.15 -7.60
C PHE A 22 11.26 -6.61 -7.67
N PHE A 23 10.92 -7.42 -6.68
CA PHE A 23 11.34 -8.83 -6.59
C PHE A 23 10.25 -9.80 -7.05
N VAL A 24 9.04 -9.31 -7.32
CA VAL A 24 7.90 -10.13 -7.74
C VAL A 24 7.38 -9.68 -9.09
N SER A 25 7.14 -10.62 -9.99
CA SER A 25 6.50 -10.31 -11.28
C SER A 25 5.02 -9.96 -11.06
N LEU A 26 4.53 -8.99 -11.82
CA LEU A 26 3.12 -8.66 -11.86
C LEU A 26 2.36 -9.73 -12.65
N TRP A 27 2.86 -10.14 -13.81
CA TRP A 27 2.34 -11.24 -14.61
C TRP A 27 3.41 -11.84 -15.51
N SER A 28 3.11 -12.96 -16.15
CA SER A 28 3.90 -13.50 -17.26
C SER A 28 3.19 -13.21 -18.58
N ASN A 29 3.95 -12.84 -19.60
CA ASN A 29 3.40 -12.61 -20.93
C ASN A 29 3.14 -13.94 -21.68
N GLU A 30 2.59 -13.89 -22.91
CA GLU A 30 2.34 -15.08 -23.76
C GLU A 30 3.60 -15.90 -24.06
N THR A 31 4.77 -15.25 -24.12
CA THR A 31 6.06 -15.93 -24.28
C THR A 31 6.60 -16.57 -22.99
N GLY A 32 5.90 -16.40 -21.87
CA GLY A 32 6.31 -16.90 -20.55
C GLY A 32 7.33 -16.01 -19.84
N GLU A 33 7.62 -14.83 -20.37
CA GLU A 33 8.54 -13.86 -19.78
C GLU A 33 7.85 -13.08 -18.66
N PRO A 34 8.48 -12.95 -17.47
CA PRO A 34 7.92 -12.21 -16.35
C PRO A 34 7.95 -10.69 -16.63
N VAL A 35 6.80 -10.05 -16.49
CA VAL A 35 6.65 -8.59 -16.52
C VAL A 35 6.72 -8.05 -15.11
N TYR A 36 7.67 -7.16 -14.88
CA TYR A 36 7.89 -6.52 -13.59
C TYR A 36 7.22 -5.14 -13.51
N VAL A 37 7.25 -4.56 -12.31
CA VAL A 37 6.60 -3.27 -12.02
C VAL A 37 7.23 -2.09 -12.76
N ASP A 38 8.51 -2.15 -13.04
CA ASP A 38 9.29 -1.13 -13.76
C ASP A 38 8.91 -1.00 -15.24
N GLU A 39 8.40 -2.07 -15.84
CA GLU A 39 7.87 -2.07 -17.21
C GLU A 39 6.49 -1.35 -17.29
N VAL A 40 5.83 -1.14 -16.16
CA VAL A 40 4.46 -0.62 -16.09
C VAL A 40 4.43 0.69 -15.32
N LEU A 41 4.70 1.80 -16.03
CA LEU A 41 4.89 3.13 -15.43
C LEU A 41 3.76 3.57 -14.48
N ILE A 42 2.50 3.26 -14.83
CA ILE A 42 1.34 3.59 -13.98
C ILE A 42 1.39 2.80 -12.67
N ALA A 43 1.65 1.49 -12.73
CA ALA A 43 1.75 0.65 -11.54
C ALA A 43 2.93 1.07 -10.67
N LEU A 44 4.10 1.31 -11.28
CA LEU A 44 5.29 1.82 -10.60
C LEU A 44 4.99 3.11 -9.83
N GLY A 45 4.41 4.12 -10.51
CA GLY A 45 4.07 5.40 -9.90
C GLY A 45 3.11 5.26 -8.72
N MET A 46 2.10 4.39 -8.83
CA MET A 46 1.14 4.16 -7.76
C MET A 46 1.75 3.44 -6.56
N PHE A 47 2.61 2.43 -6.78
CA PHE A 47 3.31 1.73 -5.71
C PHE A 47 4.31 2.63 -4.99
N LEU A 48 5.14 3.36 -5.73
CA LEU A 48 6.07 4.33 -5.16
C LEU A 48 5.33 5.44 -4.42
N GLY A 49 4.21 5.93 -4.97
CA GLY A 49 3.32 6.87 -4.28
C GLY A 49 2.81 6.31 -2.94
N SER A 50 2.39 5.04 -2.93
CA SER A 50 1.96 4.36 -1.70
C SER A 50 3.09 4.24 -0.67
N ALA A 51 4.29 3.88 -1.11
CA ALA A 51 5.47 3.79 -0.25
C ALA A 51 5.85 5.16 0.33
N LEU A 52 5.86 6.21 -0.49
CA LEU A 52 6.13 7.58 -0.05
C LEU A 52 5.10 8.07 0.97
N ILE A 53 3.80 7.85 0.73
CA ILE A 53 2.75 8.20 1.71
C ILE A 53 2.99 7.49 3.04
N SER A 54 3.31 6.19 3.01
CA SER A 54 3.63 5.43 4.23
C SER A 54 4.83 6.03 4.98
N LEU A 55 5.93 6.33 4.28
CA LEU A 55 7.13 6.92 4.87
C LEU A 55 6.85 8.31 5.46
N ILE A 56 6.18 9.20 4.73
CA ILE A 56 5.79 10.53 5.21
C ILE A 56 4.90 10.39 6.46
N THR A 57 3.97 9.44 6.45
CA THR A 57 3.06 9.19 7.57
C THR A 57 3.81 8.80 8.85
N ILE A 58 4.93 8.05 8.76
CA ILE A 58 5.76 7.70 9.92
C ILE A 58 6.30 8.96 10.62
N PHE A 59 6.77 9.94 9.86
CA PHE A 59 7.34 11.18 10.41
C PHE A 59 6.29 12.15 10.98
N LEU A 60 5.00 11.97 10.63
CA LEU A 60 3.88 12.77 11.12
C LEU A 60 3.41 12.39 12.55
N PHE A 61 4.28 11.82 13.38
CA PHE A 61 3.95 11.32 14.72
C PHE A 61 3.37 12.36 15.69
N LYS A 62 3.56 13.64 15.41
CA LYS A 62 2.96 14.75 16.20
C LYS A 62 1.49 15.00 15.83
N ASN A 63 1.06 14.65 14.62
CA ASN A 63 -0.26 14.95 14.09
C ASN A 63 -1.03 13.66 13.74
N ARG A 64 -1.57 13.01 14.77
CA ARG A 64 -2.28 11.72 14.65
C ARG A 64 -3.49 11.79 13.72
N LYS A 65 -4.23 12.91 13.73
CA LYS A 65 -5.35 13.14 12.82
C LYS A 65 -4.90 13.09 11.36
N LEU A 66 -3.80 13.76 11.04
CA LEU A 66 -3.24 13.72 9.69
C LEU A 66 -2.68 12.33 9.35
N GLN A 67 -2.03 11.63 10.30
CA GLN A 67 -1.61 10.24 10.08
C GLN A 67 -2.78 9.33 9.71
N PHE A 68 -3.92 9.48 10.40
CA PHE A 68 -5.12 8.71 10.13
C PHE A 68 -5.73 9.01 8.76
N VAL A 69 -5.74 10.27 8.34
CA VAL A 69 -6.22 10.68 7.01
C VAL A 69 -5.31 10.13 5.92
N LEU A 70 -3.99 10.31 6.04
CA LEU A 70 -3.03 9.80 5.06
C LEU A 70 -3.04 8.28 4.96
N GLY A 71 -3.14 7.57 6.08
CA GLY A 71 -3.29 6.12 6.07
C GLY A 71 -4.55 5.68 5.31
N ARG A 72 -5.67 6.39 5.45
CA ARG A 72 -6.90 6.10 4.69
C ARG A 72 -6.75 6.38 3.20
N ILE A 73 -6.12 7.50 2.84
CA ILE A 73 -5.79 7.81 1.44
C ILE A 73 -4.91 6.71 0.85
N ASN A 74 -3.94 6.21 1.61
CA ASN A 74 -3.07 5.13 1.15
C ASN A 74 -3.81 3.79 0.98
N ILE A 75 -4.78 3.49 1.85
CA ILE A 75 -5.67 2.32 1.68
C ILE A 75 -6.47 2.47 0.38
N LEU A 76 -7.07 3.63 0.14
CA LEU A 76 -7.84 3.89 -1.08
C LEU A 76 -6.97 3.78 -2.34
N LEU A 77 -5.73 4.29 -2.29
CA LEU A 77 -4.76 4.15 -3.37
C LEU A 77 -4.49 2.67 -3.69
N ASN A 78 -4.27 1.83 -2.68
CA ASN A 78 -4.05 0.39 -2.89
C ASN A 78 -5.31 -0.34 -3.38
N PHE A 79 -6.51 0.07 -2.93
CA PHE A 79 -7.76 -0.45 -3.49
C PHE A 79 -7.94 -0.07 -4.95
N PHE A 80 -7.59 1.16 -5.32
CA PHE A 80 -7.61 1.60 -6.70
C PHE A 80 -6.61 0.82 -7.55
N LEU A 81 -5.39 0.59 -7.03
CA LEU A 81 -4.37 -0.25 -7.66
C LEU A 81 -4.88 -1.68 -7.90
N LEU A 82 -5.53 -2.27 -6.90
CA LEU A 82 -6.17 -3.57 -7.02
C LEU A 82 -7.27 -3.57 -8.09
N GLY A 83 -8.09 -2.51 -8.14
CA GLY A 83 -9.11 -2.34 -9.18
C GLY A 83 -8.52 -2.28 -10.60
N VAL A 84 -7.40 -1.56 -10.77
CA VAL A 84 -6.65 -1.49 -12.04
C VAL A 84 -6.13 -2.88 -12.44
N PHE A 85 -5.56 -3.64 -11.51
CA PHE A 85 -5.10 -5.01 -11.79
C PHE A 85 -6.23 -5.97 -12.14
N VAL A 86 -7.37 -5.87 -11.46
CA VAL A 86 -8.57 -6.65 -11.81
C VAL A 86 -9.05 -6.27 -13.22
N TYR A 87 -9.09 -4.98 -13.53
CA TYR A 87 -9.48 -4.49 -14.86
C TYR A 87 -8.55 -5.00 -15.96
N TRP A 88 -7.22 -4.89 -15.78
CA TRP A 88 -6.24 -5.45 -16.72
C TRP A 88 -6.36 -6.96 -16.87
N SER A 89 -6.66 -7.68 -15.78
CA SER A 89 -6.91 -9.12 -15.84
C SER A 89 -8.19 -9.50 -16.59
N LEU A 90 -9.14 -8.58 -16.79
CA LEU A 90 -10.43 -8.84 -17.46
C LEU A 90 -10.44 -8.42 -18.94
N ILE A 91 -9.66 -7.40 -19.34
CA ILE A 91 -9.63 -6.86 -20.71
C ILE A 91 -8.62 -7.59 -21.60
N VAL A 92 -8.53 -8.90 -21.40
CA VAL A 92 -7.60 -9.80 -22.09
C VAL A 92 -8.24 -10.44 -23.33
N PRO A 93 -8.77 -9.69 -24.32
CA PRO A 93 -8.67 -10.14 -25.69
C PRO A 93 -7.71 -9.25 -26.47
N GLY A 94 -6.46 -9.69 -26.60
CA GLY A 94 -5.60 -9.37 -27.74
C GLY A 94 -4.58 -8.21 -27.63
N GLU A 95 -4.64 -7.35 -26.61
CA GLU A 95 -3.72 -6.18 -26.52
C GLU A 95 -2.72 -6.22 -25.35
N MET A 96 -3.09 -6.80 -24.19
CA MET A 96 -2.15 -7.10 -23.11
C MET A 96 -2.08 -8.63 -22.94
N GLN A 97 -1.02 -9.21 -23.48
CA GLN A 97 -0.74 -10.65 -23.58
C GLN A 97 -0.44 -11.29 -22.21
N ILE A 98 -1.38 -11.29 -21.26
CA ILE A 98 -1.21 -11.83 -19.90
C ILE A 98 -1.54 -13.32 -19.88
N SER A 99 -0.53 -14.19 -19.79
CA SER A 99 -0.68 -15.66 -19.80
C SER A 99 -0.86 -16.26 -18.40
N GLU A 100 -0.04 -15.80 -17.44
CA GLU A 100 -0.10 -16.25 -16.05
C GLU A 100 -0.11 -15.06 -15.08
N LYS A 101 -0.93 -15.15 -14.03
CA LYS A 101 -1.01 -14.11 -13.00
C LYS A 101 0.19 -14.24 -12.06
N GLY A 102 1.02 -13.20 -12.02
CA GLY A 102 2.13 -13.11 -11.08
C GLY A 102 1.63 -12.76 -9.69
N ILE A 103 2.41 -13.14 -8.68
CA ILE A 103 2.07 -12.85 -7.27
C ILE A 103 2.14 -11.35 -6.95
N GLY A 104 2.80 -10.55 -7.80
CA GLY A 104 2.92 -9.10 -7.67
C GLY A 104 1.57 -8.37 -7.70
N MET A 105 0.57 -8.89 -8.40
CA MET A 105 -0.79 -8.32 -8.40
C MET A 105 -1.46 -8.35 -7.02
N PHE A 106 -1.01 -9.23 -6.11
CA PHE A 106 -1.57 -9.37 -4.77
C PHE A 106 -0.84 -8.53 -3.72
N VAL A 107 0.30 -7.89 -4.06
CA VAL A 107 1.02 -6.99 -3.14
C VAL A 107 0.12 -5.89 -2.56
N PRO A 108 -0.77 -5.22 -3.32
CA PRO A 108 -1.69 -4.22 -2.77
C PRO A 108 -2.61 -4.77 -1.68
N VAL A 109 -3.02 -6.05 -1.78
CA VAL A 109 -3.84 -6.70 -0.74
C VAL A 109 -3.08 -6.77 0.57
N LEU A 110 -1.82 -7.23 0.53
CA LEU A 110 -0.97 -7.28 1.72
C LEU A 110 -0.72 -5.88 2.28
N SER A 111 -0.43 -4.90 1.43
CA SER A 111 -0.28 -3.50 1.84
C SER A 111 -1.53 -2.96 2.53
N ILE A 112 -2.74 -3.24 2.01
CA ILE A 112 -4.01 -2.83 2.64
C ILE A 112 -4.12 -3.39 4.06
N VAL A 113 -3.80 -4.67 4.28
CA VAL A 113 -3.87 -5.29 5.61
C VAL A 113 -3.01 -4.50 6.62
N PHE A 114 -1.74 -4.23 6.28
CA PHE A 114 -0.86 -3.48 7.16
C PHE A 114 -1.29 -2.02 7.35
N LEU A 115 -1.77 -1.36 6.30
CA LEU A 115 -2.29 0.01 6.39
C LEU A 115 -3.55 0.11 7.27
N VAL A 116 -4.45 -0.89 7.21
CA VAL A 116 -5.63 -0.97 8.08
C VAL A 116 -5.21 -1.15 9.54
N LEU A 117 -4.23 -2.03 9.81
CA LEU A 117 -3.67 -2.22 11.15
C LEU A 117 -3.00 -0.95 11.68
N ALA A 118 -2.24 -0.25 10.84
CA ALA A 118 -1.65 1.05 11.16
C ALA A 118 -2.72 2.07 11.55
N ASN A 119 -3.76 2.22 10.73
CA ASN A 119 -4.85 3.16 10.98
C ASN A 119 -5.63 2.84 12.26
N LYS A 120 -5.86 1.55 12.55
CA LYS A 120 -6.50 1.12 13.79
C LYS A 120 -5.66 1.50 15.01
N ALA A 121 -4.35 1.31 14.94
CA ALA A 121 -3.41 1.72 15.99
C ALA A 121 -3.38 3.25 16.18
N ILE A 122 -3.33 4.02 15.09
CA ILE A 122 -3.36 5.49 15.12
C ILE A 122 -4.65 6.00 15.79
N LYS A 123 -5.79 5.42 15.43
CA LYS A 123 -7.08 5.81 16.02
C LYS A 123 -7.13 5.52 17.52
N LYS A 124 -6.68 4.34 17.95
CA LYS A 124 -6.60 3.98 19.37
C LYS A 124 -5.74 4.98 20.14
N ASP A 125 -4.60 5.35 19.57
CA ASP A 125 -3.69 6.32 20.17
C ASP A 125 -4.28 7.73 20.29
N GLU A 126 -5.05 8.18 19.29
CA GLU A 126 -5.79 9.45 19.33
C GLU A 126 -6.90 9.43 20.39
N ASP A 127 -7.65 8.33 20.48
CA ASP A 127 -8.74 8.18 21.44
C ASP A 127 -8.22 8.15 22.90
N LEU A 128 -7.08 7.50 23.13
CA LEU A 128 -6.40 7.51 24.43
C LEU A 128 -6.01 8.92 24.86
N VAL A 129 -5.39 9.71 23.98
CA VAL A 129 -5.01 11.10 24.29
C VAL A 129 -6.24 11.93 24.64
N LYS A 130 -7.31 11.83 23.84
CA LYS A 130 -8.57 12.54 24.12
C LYS A 130 -9.22 12.13 25.44
N SER A 131 -9.13 10.85 25.82
CA SER A 131 -9.72 10.37 27.07
C SER A 131 -9.03 10.96 28.30
N VAL A 132 -7.70 11.15 28.24
CA VAL A 132 -6.93 11.78 29.32
C VAL A 132 -7.25 13.27 29.44
N ASP A 133 -7.39 13.96 28.30
CA ASP A 133 -7.72 15.39 28.30
C ASP A 133 -9.14 15.68 28.84
N ARG A 134 -10.07 14.72 28.77
CA ARG A 134 -11.43 14.86 29.33
C ARG A 134 -11.51 14.72 30.85
N LEU A 135 -10.49 14.14 31.49
CA LEU A 135 -10.44 13.92 32.94
C LEU A 135 -9.71 15.05 33.68
N ARG A 136 -9.16 16.02 32.95
CA ARG A 136 -8.50 17.21 33.47
C ARG A 136 -9.45 18.39 33.39
#